data_AF-A0A0R1TXE6-F1
#
_entry.id   AF-A0A0R1TXE6-F1
#
_cell.length_a   1.000
_cell.length_b   1.000
_cell.length_c   1.000
_cell.angle_alpha   90.00
_cell.angle_beta   90.00
_cell.angle_gamma   90.00
#
_symmetry.space_group_name_H-M   'P 1'
#
loop_
_entity.id
_entity.type
_entity.pdbx_description
1 polymer ?
#
loop_
_entity_poly.entity_id
_entity_poly.type
_entity_poly.pdbx_seq_one_letter_code
_entity_poly.pdbx_strand_id
1 'polypeptide(L)' 'MLKVDGSRYVPRLEPSNYKYNYVCQTCKQAYPRKRRMNIERYRCSRCGGRLMLED' A
#
# COMPACT_ATOMS: atom_id res chain seq x y z
N MET A 1 -6.95 -39.82 -9.25
CA MET A 1 -6.15 -38.64 -9.62
C MET A 1 -5.00 -38.52 -8.63
N LEU A 2 -3.76 -38.65 -9.10
CA LEU A 2 -2.56 -38.88 -8.28
C LEU A 2 -2.11 -37.60 -7.55
N LYS A 3 -1.74 -37.76 -6.27
CA LYS A 3 -1.30 -36.70 -5.36
C LYS A 3 0.07 -36.19 -5.81
N VAL A 4 0.13 -34.99 -6.38
CA VAL A 4 1.42 -34.37 -6.72
C VAL A 4 2.03 -33.81 -5.44
N ASP A 5 3.26 -34.23 -5.13
CA ASP A 5 4.10 -33.76 -4.02
C ASP A 5 4.60 -32.31 -4.26
N GLY A 6 3.70 -31.46 -4.74
CA GLY A 6 4.00 -30.08 -5.04
C GLY A 6 3.65 -29.21 -3.85
N SER A 7 4.67 -28.64 -3.19
CA SER A 7 4.54 -27.58 -2.18
C SER A 7 3.97 -26.26 -2.73
N ARG A 8 3.21 -26.31 -3.83
CA ARG A 8 2.63 -25.16 -4.52
C ARG A 8 1.38 -24.62 -3.83
N TYR A 9 0.81 -25.37 -2.89
CA TYR A 9 -0.32 -24.91 -2.10
C TYR A 9 0.19 -24.10 -0.90
N VAL A 10 0.01 -22.77 -0.97
CA VAL A 10 0.19 -21.87 0.17
C VAL A 10 -1.18 -21.34 0.55
N PRO A 11 -1.61 -21.43 1.82
CA PRO A 11 -2.85 -20.82 2.27
C PRO A 11 -2.81 -19.31 2.02
N ARG A 12 -3.99 -18.70 1.81
CA ARG A 12 -4.09 -17.25 1.61
C ARG A 12 -3.42 -16.53 2.79
N LEU A 13 -2.40 -15.73 2.51
CA LEU A 13 -1.81 -14.86 3.51
C LEU A 13 -2.89 -13.88 4.00
N GLU A 14 -3.00 -13.73 5.31
CA GLU A 14 -3.90 -12.76 5.95
C GLU A 14 -3.72 -11.38 5.29
N PRO A 15 -4.82 -10.62 5.07
CA PRO A 15 -4.74 -9.31 4.47
C PRO A 15 -3.87 -8.41 5.34
N SER A 16 -2.65 -8.17 4.88
CA SER A 16 -1.70 -7.34 5.62
C SER A 16 -2.27 -5.95 5.85
N ASN A 17 -2.32 -5.52 7.10
CA ASN A 17 -2.74 -4.18 7.48
C ASN A 17 -1.90 -3.12 6.74
N TYR A 18 -2.57 -2.18 6.08
CA TYR A 18 -1.91 -1.01 5.51
C TYR A 18 -1.44 -0.13 6.67
N LYS A 19 -0.14 -0.23 6.99
CA LYS A 19 0.46 0.47 8.14
C LYS A 19 0.63 1.98 7.93
N TYR A 20 0.60 2.45 6.69
CA TYR A 20 0.90 3.85 6.37
C TYR A 20 -0.22 4.43 5.51
N ASN A 21 -0.86 5.50 5.99
CA ASN A 21 -1.84 6.25 5.22
C ASN A 21 -1.24 7.58 4.80
N TYR A 22 -1.11 7.80 3.49
CA TYR A 22 -0.66 9.11 2.99
C TYR A 22 -1.85 9.92 2.53
N VAL A 23 -1.93 11.19 2.93
CA VAL A 23 -2.99 12.11 2.53
C VAL A 23 -2.39 13.29 1.78
N CYS A 24 -3.02 13.66 0.66
CA CYS A 24 -2.67 14.90 -0.03
C CYS A 24 -3.19 16.11 0.74
N GLN A 25 -2.31 17.09 0.99
CA GLN A 25 -2.69 18.32 1.70
C GLN A 25 -3.63 19.23 0.89
N THR A 26 -3.65 19.10 -0.44
CA THR A 26 -4.45 19.97 -1.33
C THR A 26 -5.83 19.36 -1.62
N CYS A 27 -5.88 18.09 -2.04
CA CYS A 27 -7.12 17.43 -2.48
C CYS A 27 -7.64 16.35 -1.52
N LYS A 28 -6.97 16.15 -0.37
CA LYS A 28 -7.33 15.17 0.66
C LYS A 28 -7.41 13.72 0.19
N GLN A 29 -6.78 13.40 -0.95
CA GLN A 29 -6.73 12.03 -1.45
C GLN A 29 -5.89 11.16 -0.49
N ALA A 30 -6.50 10.08 0.01
CA ALA A 30 -5.84 9.07 0.82
C ALA A 30 -5.18 7.98 -0.05
N TYR A 31 -4.01 7.50 0.39
CA TYR A 31 -3.23 6.43 -0.21
C TYR A 31 -2.79 5.44 0.88
N PRO A 32 -3.60 4.41 1.18
CA PRO A 32 -3.19 3.35 2.08
C PRO A 32 -2.07 2.52 1.46
N ARG A 33 -0.97 2.35 2.20
CA ARG A 33 0.24 1.66 1.73
C ARG A 33 0.78 0.75 2.83
N LYS A 34 1.34 -0.39 2.40
CA LYS A 34 2.01 -1.36 3.28
C LYS A 34 3.43 -0.93 3.66
N ARG A 35 4.08 -0.13 2.82
CA ARG A 35 5.47 0.30 2.96
C ARG A 35 5.55 1.82 3.03
N ARG A 36 6.53 2.33 3.77
CA ARG A 36 6.83 3.76 3.84
C ARG A 36 7.33 4.26 2.48
N MET A 37 6.76 5.37 2.03
CA MET A 37 7.08 6.08 0.80
C MET A 37 7.78 7.40 1.13
N ASN A 38 8.74 7.81 0.29
CA ASN A 38 9.40 9.11 0.45
C ASN A 38 8.50 10.25 -0.06
N ILE A 39 7.84 10.95 0.86
CA ILE A 39 6.93 12.07 0.56
C ILE A 39 7.59 13.30 -0.08
N GLU A 40 8.93 13.40 -0.08
CA GLU A 40 9.65 14.47 -0.78
C GLU A 40 9.72 14.21 -2.28
N ARG A 41 9.96 12.94 -2.65
CA ARG A 41 10.05 12.50 -4.06
C ARG A 41 8.66 12.34 -4.70
N TYR A 42 7.68 11.90 -3.93
CA TYR A 42 6.36 11.53 -4.45
C TYR A 42 5.31 12.60 -4.19
N ARG A 43 4.44 12.81 -5.18
CA ARG A 43 3.35 13.81 -5.14
C ARG A 43 2.00 13.16 -5.42
N CYS A 44 0.94 13.91 -5.10
CA CYS A 44 -0.41 13.46 -5.41
C CYS A 44 -0.58 13.27 -6.93
N SER A 45 -1.09 12.11 -7.35
CA SER A 45 -1.34 11.80 -8.76
C SER A 45 -2.47 12.63 -9.38
N ARG A 46 -3.35 13.22 -8.56
CA ARG A 46 -4.51 14.01 -9.03
C ARG A 46 -4.20 15.50 -9.18
N CYS A 47 -3.41 16.08 -8.28
CA CYS A 47 -3.18 17.53 -8.24
C CYS A 47 -1.71 17.96 -8.13
N GLY A 48 -0.75 17.02 -8.01
CA GLY A 48 0.67 17.35 -7.81
C GLY A 48 1.03 17.90 -6.43
N GLY A 49 0.06 18.01 -5.52
CA GLY A 49 0.24 18.50 -4.16
C GLY A 49 1.16 17.62 -3.30
N ARG A 50 1.64 18.18 -2.19
CA ARG A 50 2.47 17.47 -1.20
C ARG A 50 1.64 16.39 -0.48
N LEU A 51 2.30 15.29 -0.14
CA LEU A 51 1.72 14.20 0.65
C LEU A 51 2.20 14.33 2.10
N MET A 52 1.32 14.01 3.03
CA MET A 52 1.59 13.91 4.46
C MET A 52 1.30 12.48 4.90
N LEU A 53 2.10 11.93 5.82
CA LEU A 53 1.77 10.69 6.48
C LEU A 53 0.75 10.99 7.60
N GLU A 54 -0.40 10.34 7.53
CA GLU A 54 -1.40 10.28 8.59
C GLU A 54 -1.15 8.96 9.32
N ASP A 55 -0.74 9.05 10.59
CA ASP A 55 -0.42 7.91 11.46
C ASP A 55 -1.69 7.21 11.98
#